data_AF-A0AA41RN47-F1
#
_entry.id   AF-A0AA41RN47-F1
#
_cell.length_a   1.000
_cell.length_b   1.000
_cell.length_c   1.000
_cell.angle_alpha   90.00
_cell.angle_beta   90.00
_cell.angle_gamma   90.00
#
_symmetry.space_group_name_H-M   'P 1'
#
loop_
_entity.id
_entity.type
_entity.pdbx_description
1 polymer ?
#
loop_
_entity_poly.entity_id
_entity_poly.type
_entity_poly.pdbx_seq_one_letter_code
_entity_poly.pdbx_strand_id
1 'polypeptide(L)'
;MVEGLVHGTPPNGRLNGGWGSLAKGLLYCCGFQPDRVLNGHFAKATRFSKTSGKSFLTKKCQGDILYICDPCEHSIVGTCNSGGDDDMGIFRGVYKGFAKSKTRDLLIERRIKFEHQARCPYCGSRVWSMTLAKLIPRKSALKKLGSVDGKLEYLVCVNGHLQGTCWLTRLSSDEKDDGMAEFEEDEQAGTTSTRTSSTGEEICEAPISL
;
A
#
# COMPACT_ATOMS: atom_id res chain seq x y z
N MET A 1 6.10 -5.91 32.23
CA MET A 1 5.47 -5.98 30.88
C MET A 1 6.39 -5.46 29.75
N VAL A 2 7.58 -4.92 30.06
CA VAL A 2 8.55 -4.39 29.08
C VAL A 2 9.68 -5.38 28.76
N GLU A 3 9.91 -6.39 29.61
CA GLU A 3 11.01 -7.37 29.41
C GLU A 3 10.76 -8.38 28.28
N GLY A 4 9.50 -8.68 27.94
CA GLY A 4 9.16 -9.59 26.84
C GLY A 4 9.43 -9.03 25.44
N LEU A 5 9.76 -7.74 25.33
CA LEU A 5 10.14 -7.05 24.09
C LEU A 5 11.66 -7.08 23.85
N VAL A 6 12.48 -7.24 24.90
CA VAL A 6 13.95 -7.18 24.81
C VAL A 6 14.55 -8.58 24.67
N HIS A 7 13.90 -9.60 25.23
CA HIS A 7 14.31 -10.99 25.06
C HIS A 7 13.21 -11.75 24.31
N GLY A 8 13.49 -12.03 23.04
CA GLY A 8 12.59 -12.64 22.07
C GLY A 8 11.71 -13.72 22.68
N THR A 9 10.42 -13.41 22.77
CA THR A 9 9.38 -14.36 23.20
C THR A 9 9.32 -15.53 22.20
N PRO A 10 9.09 -16.79 22.64
CA PRO A 10 9.12 -17.97 21.77
C PRO A 10 8.13 -17.87 20.60
N PRO A 11 8.36 -18.59 19.49
CA PRO A 11 7.74 -18.36 18.18
C PRO A 11 6.23 -18.67 18.09
N ASN A 12 5.54 -18.90 19.21
CA ASN A 12 4.12 -19.25 19.28
C ASN A 12 3.28 -18.30 20.15
N GLY A 13 3.73 -17.05 20.33
CA GLY A 13 2.91 -16.00 20.93
C GLY A 13 1.76 -15.59 20.03
N ARG A 14 0.67 -16.37 19.98
CA ARG A 14 -0.63 -15.85 19.52
C ARG A 14 -0.90 -14.62 20.37
N LEU A 15 -1.10 -13.46 19.73
CA LEU A 15 -1.68 -12.29 20.38
C LEU A 15 -3.08 -12.71 20.86
N ASN A 16 -3.16 -13.31 22.05
CA ASN A 16 -4.36 -13.94 22.61
C ASN A 16 -5.45 -12.93 22.99
N GLY A 17 -5.25 -11.63 22.72
CA GLY A 17 -6.13 -10.55 23.19
C GLY A 17 -7.03 -9.94 22.12
N GLY A 18 -7.34 -10.69 21.05
CA GLY A 18 -8.29 -10.28 20.02
C GLY A 18 -7.92 -8.98 19.28
N TRP A 19 -8.91 -8.37 18.61
CA TRP A 19 -8.71 -7.15 17.82
C TRP A 19 -8.23 -5.96 18.66
N GLY A 20 -8.61 -5.89 19.95
CA GLY A 20 -8.21 -4.80 20.84
C GLY A 20 -6.71 -4.80 21.17
N SER A 21 -6.12 -5.98 21.39
CA SER A 21 -4.68 -6.09 21.63
C SER A 21 -3.87 -5.88 20.35
N LEU A 22 -4.43 -6.30 19.21
CA LEU A 22 -3.85 -6.01 17.91
C LEU A 22 -3.88 -4.52 17.60
N ALA A 23 -5.00 -3.84 17.88
CA ALA A 23 -5.13 -2.40 17.71
C ALA A 23 -4.07 -1.65 18.54
N LYS A 24 -3.88 -2.02 19.82
CA LYS A 24 -2.82 -1.43 20.66
C LYS A 24 -1.41 -1.66 20.09
N GLY A 25 -1.13 -2.85 19.53
CA GLY A 25 0.14 -3.13 18.86
C GLY A 25 0.35 -2.26 17.61
N LEU A 26 -0.70 -2.09 16.81
CA LEU A 26 -0.67 -1.26 15.59
C LEU A 26 -0.59 0.25 15.87
N LEU A 27 -0.86 0.69 17.10
CA LEU A 27 -0.64 2.07 17.57
C LEU A 27 0.81 2.36 17.99
N TYR A 28 1.66 1.34 18.11
CA TYR A 28 3.09 1.50 18.31
C TYR A 28 3.85 1.52 16.97
N CYS A 29 4.61 2.57 16.71
CA CYS A 29 5.54 2.64 15.59
C CYS A 29 6.87 2.15 16.12
N CYS A 30 7.44 1.10 15.50
CA CYS A 30 8.68 0.50 16.00
C CYS A 30 9.94 1.29 15.63
N GLY A 31 9.82 2.33 14.79
CA GLY A 31 10.97 2.86 14.05
C GLY A 31 11.45 1.83 13.02
N PHE A 32 11.95 2.26 11.86
CA PHE A 32 12.51 1.32 10.90
C PHE A 32 13.61 1.96 10.05
N GLN A 33 14.83 1.49 10.25
CA GLN A 33 15.93 1.60 9.29
C GLN A 33 16.86 0.38 9.48
N PRO A 34 17.41 -0.23 8.42
CA PRO A 34 18.35 -1.35 8.54
C PRO A 34 19.66 -0.99 9.26
N ASP A 35 20.02 0.30 9.25
CA ASP A 35 21.30 0.86 9.71
C ASP A 35 21.17 1.77 10.94
N ARG A 36 19.96 2.18 11.33
CA ARG A 36 19.71 3.04 12.50
C ARG A 36 18.42 2.66 13.22
N VAL A 37 18.51 2.54 14.54
CA VAL A 37 17.35 2.35 15.41
C VAL A 37 16.73 3.71 15.69
N LEU A 38 15.65 4.04 14.99
CA LEU A 38 14.78 5.14 15.41
C LEU A 38 14.02 4.70 16.66
N ASN A 39 13.97 5.56 17.69
CA ASN A 39 13.21 5.26 18.91
C ASN A 39 11.73 5.06 18.56
N GLY A 40 11.21 3.86 18.82
CA GLY A 40 9.80 3.56 18.60
C GLY A 40 8.91 4.37 19.54
N HIS A 41 7.75 4.80 19.04
CA HIS A 41 6.82 5.65 19.77
C HIS A 41 5.37 5.21 19.59
N PHE A 42 4.51 5.54 20.55
CA PHE A 42 3.07 5.45 20.34
C PHE A 42 2.63 6.63 19.50
N ALA A 43 1.95 6.33 18.40
CA ALA A 43 1.42 7.38 17.55
C ALA A 43 0.33 8.15 18.31
N LYS A 44 0.49 9.48 18.39
CA LYS A 44 -0.40 10.37 19.17
C LYS A 44 -1.86 10.24 18.74
N ALA A 45 -2.09 10.06 17.45
CA ALA A 45 -3.35 9.66 16.86
C ALA A 45 -3.06 8.74 15.67
N THR A 46 -3.89 7.74 15.43
CA THR A 46 -3.75 6.85 14.27
C THR A 46 -5.13 6.40 13.84
N ARG A 47 -5.51 6.77 12.61
CA ARG A 47 -6.78 6.37 12.03
C ARG A 47 -6.55 5.31 10.97
N PHE A 48 -6.96 4.08 11.27
CA PHE A 48 -6.98 3.01 10.27
C PHE A 48 -8.14 3.21 9.31
N SER A 49 -7.82 3.47 8.04
CA SER A 49 -8.79 3.75 7.00
C SER A 49 -8.86 2.62 5.97
N LYS A 50 -10.08 2.12 5.75
CA LYS A 50 -10.38 1.17 4.66
C LYS A 50 -10.20 1.81 3.29
N THR A 51 -10.56 3.09 3.15
CA THR A 51 -10.43 3.81 1.87
C THR A 51 -8.97 4.05 1.53
N SER A 52 -8.15 4.38 2.53
CA SER A 52 -6.69 4.44 2.37
C SER A 52 -6.14 3.09 1.91
N GLY A 53 -6.53 2.01 2.58
CA GLY A 53 -6.07 0.66 2.24
C GLY A 53 -6.39 0.21 0.81
N LYS A 54 -7.49 0.68 0.20
CA LYS A 54 -7.79 0.41 -1.22
C LYS A 54 -6.70 0.93 -2.16
N SER A 55 -6.06 2.06 -1.84
CA SER A 55 -4.98 2.64 -2.65
C SER A 55 -3.71 1.79 -2.68
N PHE A 56 -3.61 0.78 -1.80
CA PHE A 56 -2.46 -0.14 -1.67
C PHE A 56 -2.74 -1.53 -2.22
N LEU A 57 -3.92 -1.75 -2.82
CA LEU A 57 -4.29 -3.02 -3.43
C LEU A 57 -4.22 -2.89 -4.95
N THR A 58 -3.52 -3.84 -5.59
CA THR A 58 -3.57 -3.95 -7.06
C THR A 58 -4.98 -4.28 -7.54
N LYS A 59 -5.29 -4.04 -8.83
CA LYS A 59 -6.60 -4.39 -9.42
C LYS A 59 -7.02 -5.84 -9.12
N LYS A 60 -6.07 -6.78 -9.15
CA LYS A 60 -6.30 -8.21 -8.86
C LYS A 60 -6.67 -8.48 -7.40
N CYS A 61 -6.35 -7.58 -6.48
CA CYS A 61 -6.54 -7.72 -5.03
C CYS A 61 -7.64 -6.80 -4.49
N GLN A 62 -8.42 -6.11 -5.33
CA GLN A 62 -9.40 -5.11 -4.87
C GLN A 62 -10.54 -5.65 -4.00
N GLY A 63 -10.80 -6.97 -4.04
CA GLY A 63 -11.73 -7.64 -3.14
C GLY A 63 -11.21 -7.79 -1.71
N ASP A 64 -9.90 -7.63 -1.49
CA ASP A 64 -9.30 -7.71 -0.17
C ASP A 64 -9.66 -6.48 0.67
N ILE A 65 -9.77 -6.67 1.99
CA ILE A 65 -10.02 -5.57 2.93
C ILE A 65 -8.73 -5.31 3.69
N LEU A 66 -8.07 -4.19 3.33
CA LEU A 66 -6.90 -3.65 3.99
C LEU A 66 -7.28 -2.33 4.66
N TYR A 67 -6.83 -2.15 5.90
CA TYR A 67 -6.87 -0.87 6.60
C TYR A 67 -5.44 -0.35 6.73
N ILE A 68 -5.22 0.91 6.39
CA ILE A 68 -3.92 1.58 6.52
C ILE A 68 -4.09 2.85 7.31
N CYS A 69 -3.11 3.15 8.17
CA CYS A 69 -3.02 4.42 8.86
C CYS A 69 -2.13 5.41 8.11
N ASP A 70 -2.29 6.69 8.45
CA ASP A 70 -1.39 7.72 7.98
C ASP A 70 0.05 7.49 8.52
N PRO A 71 1.10 7.89 7.77
CA PRO A 71 2.47 7.75 8.22
C PRO A 71 2.76 8.59 9.46
N CYS A 72 3.60 8.10 10.36
CA CYS A 72 4.32 8.96 11.30
C CYS A 72 5.62 9.44 10.66
N GLU A 73 5.96 10.70 10.89
CA GLU A 73 7.13 11.36 10.32
C GLU A 73 8.35 11.14 11.20
N HIS A 74 9.48 10.85 10.56
CA HIS A 74 10.77 10.63 11.21
C HIS A 74 11.85 11.36 10.44
N SER A 75 12.44 12.37 11.08
CA SER A 75 13.58 13.08 10.49
C SER A 75 14.84 12.21 10.57
N ILE A 76 15.53 12.08 9.43
CA ILE A 76 16.79 11.33 9.36
C ILE A 76 17.92 12.25 9.84
N VAL A 77 18.07 12.40 11.15
CA VAL A 77 19.15 13.22 11.72
C VAL A 77 20.48 12.48 11.59
N GLY A 78 21.42 13.02 10.80
CA GLY A 78 22.83 12.62 10.78
C GLY A 78 23.45 12.26 9.44
N THR A 79 22.98 12.84 8.33
CA THR A 79 23.82 13.03 7.13
C THR A 79 24.51 14.39 7.23
N CYS A 80 25.67 14.43 7.87
CA CYS A 80 26.59 15.54 7.69
C CYS A 80 26.98 15.59 6.20
N ASN A 81 26.71 16.70 5.53
CA ASN A 81 26.96 16.99 4.11
C ASN A 81 25.80 16.69 3.14
N SER A 82 24.66 17.33 3.32
CA SER A 82 23.97 18.10 2.25
C SER A 82 22.69 18.69 2.83
N GLY A 83 22.41 19.96 2.53
CA GLY A 83 21.30 20.72 3.09
C GLY A 83 19.92 20.26 2.60
N GLY A 84 19.43 19.14 3.13
CA GLY A 84 18.05 18.68 2.96
C GLY A 84 17.77 17.50 3.89
N ASP A 85 17.09 17.73 5.02
CA ASP A 85 16.63 16.62 5.87
C ASP A 85 15.41 15.98 5.22
N ASP A 86 15.60 14.88 4.51
CA ASP A 86 14.48 14.11 3.99
C ASP A 86 13.71 13.45 5.14
N ASP A 87 12.40 13.68 5.21
CA ASP A 87 11.55 13.07 6.22
C ASP A 87 11.07 11.69 5.76
N MET A 88 11.29 10.67 6.59
CA MET A 88 10.81 9.32 6.34
C MET A 88 9.45 9.11 7.01
N GLY A 89 8.49 8.61 6.25
CA GLY A 89 7.18 8.21 6.74
C GLY A 89 7.14 6.73 7.07
N ILE A 90 6.69 6.37 8.26
CA ILE A 90 6.41 4.98 8.64
C ILE A 90 4.91 4.78 8.76
N PHE A 91 4.35 3.88 7.95
CA PHE A 91 2.92 3.58 7.95
C PHE A 91 2.66 2.13 8.31
N ARG A 92 1.45 1.87 8.80
CA ARG A 92 1.01 0.56 9.27
C ARG A 92 -0.32 0.17 8.67
N GLY A 93 -0.57 -1.13 8.65
CA GLY A 93 -1.84 -1.64 8.18
C GLY A 93 -2.19 -3.02 8.71
N VAL A 94 -3.44 -3.40 8.47
CA VAL A 94 -3.97 -4.71 8.81
C VAL A 94 -5.01 -5.16 7.79
N TYR A 95 -4.87 -6.39 7.33
CA TYR A 95 -5.89 -7.05 6.52
C TYR A 95 -6.98 -7.65 7.43
N LYS A 96 -8.26 -7.45 7.10
CA LYS A 96 -9.39 -8.05 7.84
C LYS A 96 -9.45 -9.58 7.69
N GLY A 97 -8.83 -10.14 6.65
CA GLY A 97 -8.93 -11.56 6.30
C GLY A 97 -7.79 -12.05 5.44
N PHE A 98 -6.53 -11.78 5.82
CA PHE A 98 -5.35 -12.10 4.99
C PHE A 98 -5.24 -13.58 4.64
N ALA A 99 -5.61 -14.48 5.54
CA ALA A 99 -5.55 -15.92 5.29
C ALA A 99 -6.41 -16.36 4.07
N LYS A 100 -7.46 -15.60 3.74
CA LYS A 100 -8.37 -15.89 2.62
C LYS A 100 -8.26 -14.83 1.51
N SER A 101 -7.22 -14.00 1.53
CA SER A 101 -7.09 -12.86 0.63
C SER A 101 -6.50 -13.27 -0.71
N LYS A 102 -6.92 -12.57 -1.78
CA LYS A 102 -6.33 -12.78 -3.10
C LYS A 102 -4.87 -12.36 -3.13
N THR A 103 -4.49 -11.38 -2.31
CA THR A 103 -3.09 -10.99 -2.08
C THR A 103 -2.25 -12.17 -1.62
N ARG A 104 -2.72 -12.94 -0.63
CA ARG A 104 -2.00 -14.11 -0.12
C ARG A 104 -1.90 -15.20 -1.19
N ASP A 105 -2.99 -15.45 -1.92
CA ASP A 105 -2.97 -16.42 -3.01
C ASP A 105 -1.89 -16.07 -4.04
N LEU A 106 -1.80 -14.80 -4.46
CA LEU A 106 -0.78 -14.35 -5.40
C LEU A 106 0.65 -14.47 -4.86
N LEU A 107 0.86 -14.23 -3.56
CA LEU A 107 2.18 -14.41 -2.93
C LEU A 107 2.62 -15.88 -2.98
N ILE A 108 1.69 -16.81 -2.73
CA ILE A 108 1.94 -18.25 -2.76
C ILE A 108 2.12 -18.73 -4.20
N GLU A 109 1.23 -18.33 -5.11
CA GLU A 109 1.26 -18.69 -6.53
C GLU A 109 2.57 -18.26 -7.18
N ARG A 110 3.04 -17.03 -6.88
CA ARG A 110 4.34 -16.52 -7.35
C ARG A 110 5.54 -17.08 -6.61
N ARG A 111 5.32 -17.96 -5.61
CA ARG A 111 6.37 -18.57 -4.78
C ARG A 111 7.30 -17.53 -4.14
N ILE A 112 6.75 -16.40 -3.71
CA ILE A 112 7.53 -15.37 -3.04
C ILE A 112 8.05 -15.93 -1.72
N LYS A 113 9.38 -15.88 -1.53
CA LYS A 113 10.02 -16.34 -0.30
C LYS A 113 9.76 -15.34 0.82
N PHE A 114 9.72 -15.85 2.05
CA PHE A 114 9.74 -14.97 3.22
C PHE A 114 11.08 -14.27 3.34
N GLU A 115 11.06 -13.04 3.85
CA GLU A 115 12.27 -12.32 4.25
C GLU A 115 12.97 -13.08 5.37
N HIS A 116 14.27 -13.31 5.19
CA HIS A 116 15.06 -14.09 6.14
C HIS A 116 15.39 -13.29 7.40
N GLN A 117 15.78 -12.03 7.20
CA GLN A 117 16.25 -11.13 8.26
C GLN A 117 15.13 -10.31 8.91
N ALA A 118 13.94 -10.26 8.30
CA ALA A 118 12.82 -9.49 8.81
C ALA A 118 11.75 -10.37 9.47
N ARG A 119 11.14 -9.82 10.52
CA ARG A 119 9.98 -10.38 11.22
C ARG A 119 8.94 -9.31 11.43
N CYS A 120 7.70 -9.73 11.59
CA CYS A 120 6.61 -8.82 11.90
C CYS A 120 6.84 -8.20 13.28
N PRO A 121 6.96 -6.87 13.40
CA PRO A 121 7.23 -6.23 14.68
C PRO A 121 6.06 -6.41 15.67
N TYR A 122 4.86 -6.72 15.18
CA TYR A 122 3.65 -6.85 16.01
C TYR A 122 3.45 -8.26 16.58
N CYS A 123 3.88 -9.31 15.86
CA CYS A 123 3.56 -10.70 16.22
C CYS A 123 4.70 -11.70 16.00
N GLY A 124 5.91 -11.22 15.66
CA GLY A 124 7.10 -12.04 15.44
C GLY A 124 7.04 -12.99 14.24
N SER A 125 5.93 -13.02 13.50
CA SER A 125 5.75 -13.95 12.38
C SER A 125 6.60 -13.57 11.16
N ARG A 126 6.86 -14.55 10.29
CA ARG A 126 7.54 -14.33 9.00
C ARG A 126 6.77 -13.36 8.12
N VAL A 127 7.50 -12.60 7.31
CA VAL A 127 6.97 -11.54 6.44
C VAL A 127 7.38 -11.73 5.00
N TRP A 128 6.52 -11.32 4.07
CA TRP A 128 6.81 -11.19 2.64
C TRP A 128 7.08 -9.74 2.30
N SER A 129 8.03 -9.49 1.38
CA SER A 129 8.17 -8.20 0.73
C SER A 129 7.17 -8.03 -0.40
N MET A 130 6.30 -7.04 -0.26
CA MET A 130 5.29 -6.71 -1.27
C MET A 130 5.92 -6.02 -2.47
N THR A 131 7.05 -5.35 -2.26
CA THR A 131 7.89 -4.76 -3.32
C THR A 131 8.47 -5.86 -4.20
N LEU A 132 9.12 -6.86 -3.61
CA LEU A 132 9.67 -8.01 -4.35
C LEU A 132 8.57 -8.82 -5.03
N ALA A 133 7.41 -8.93 -4.37
CA ALA A 133 6.24 -9.60 -4.94
C ALA A 133 5.63 -8.85 -6.14
N LYS A 134 6.00 -7.59 -6.41
CA LYS A 134 5.37 -6.70 -7.40
C LYS A 134 3.85 -6.60 -7.17
N LEU A 135 3.46 -6.41 -5.91
CA LEU A 135 2.06 -6.25 -5.48
C LEU A 135 1.77 -4.84 -4.92
N ILE A 136 2.63 -3.88 -5.23
CA ILE A 136 2.48 -2.48 -4.85
C ILE A 136 1.92 -1.67 -6.02
N PRO A 137 0.69 -1.12 -5.94
CA PRO A 137 0.20 -0.16 -6.91
C PRO A 137 0.85 1.21 -6.66
N ARG A 138 2.10 1.37 -7.14
CA ARG A 138 2.98 2.50 -6.77
C ARG A 138 2.32 3.86 -6.91
N LYS A 139 1.68 4.16 -8.05
CA LYS A 139 1.05 5.47 -8.31
C LYS A 139 0.01 5.84 -7.24
N SER A 140 -0.96 4.95 -6.96
CA SER A 140 -2.02 5.23 -5.99
C SER A 140 -1.53 5.21 -4.56
N ALA A 141 -0.57 4.34 -4.23
CA ALA A 141 -0.01 4.24 -2.89
C ALA A 141 0.85 5.47 -2.55
N LEU A 142 1.75 5.90 -3.45
CA LEU A 142 2.57 7.10 -3.28
C LEU A 142 1.72 8.36 -3.15
N LYS A 143 0.71 8.53 -4.03
CA LYS A 143 -0.24 9.64 -3.95
C LYS A 143 -0.98 9.65 -2.61
N LYS A 144 -1.38 8.48 -2.09
CA LYS A 144 -2.08 8.39 -0.80
C LYS A 144 -1.18 8.74 0.40
N LEU A 145 0.13 8.54 0.25
CA LEU A 145 1.14 8.80 1.26
C LEU A 145 1.78 10.19 1.18
N GLY A 146 1.49 10.99 0.15
CA GLY A 146 2.19 12.26 -0.06
C GLY A 146 3.68 12.08 -0.39
N SER A 147 4.04 10.97 -1.05
CA SER A 147 5.43 10.59 -1.35
C SER A 147 5.76 10.83 -2.82
N VAL A 148 6.91 11.45 -3.10
CA VAL A 148 7.31 11.86 -4.47
C VAL A 148 8.29 10.88 -5.13
N ASP A 149 9.11 10.14 -4.38
CA ASP A 149 10.34 9.56 -4.96
C ASP A 149 10.43 8.02 -4.99
N GLY A 150 9.29 7.33 -5.13
CA GLY A 150 9.27 5.91 -5.52
C GLY A 150 9.79 4.89 -4.50
N LYS A 151 10.46 5.32 -3.43
CA LYS A 151 10.95 4.49 -2.31
C LYS A 151 9.81 4.15 -1.36
N LEU A 152 8.88 3.35 -1.86
CA LEU A 152 7.80 2.76 -1.09
C LEU A 152 8.09 1.28 -0.88
N GLU A 153 8.23 0.90 0.39
CA GLU A 153 8.43 -0.49 0.78
C GLU A 153 7.39 -0.89 1.82
N TYR A 154 6.83 -2.08 1.70
CA TYR A 154 6.08 -2.66 2.80
C TYR A 154 6.17 -4.17 2.84
N LEU A 155 6.17 -4.66 4.08
CA LEU A 155 6.20 -6.05 4.43
C LEU A 155 4.84 -6.46 5.00
N VAL A 156 4.37 -7.65 4.64
CA VAL A 156 3.15 -8.24 5.21
C VAL A 156 3.45 -9.58 5.86
N CYS A 157 2.98 -9.78 7.09
CA CYS A 157 3.16 -11.05 7.78
C CYS A 157 2.06 -12.06 7.43
N VAL A 158 2.27 -13.34 7.78
CA VAL A 158 1.26 -14.41 7.57
C VAL A 158 -0.09 -14.16 8.25
N ASN A 159 -0.13 -13.30 9.27
CA ASN A 159 -1.35 -12.89 9.96
C ASN A 159 -2.00 -11.63 9.36
N GLY A 160 -1.37 -11.01 8.34
CA GLY A 160 -1.91 -9.85 7.65
C GLY A 160 -1.56 -8.49 8.27
N HIS A 161 -0.57 -8.41 9.16
CA HIS A 161 -0.05 -7.12 9.62
C HIS A 161 0.91 -6.56 8.58
N LEU A 162 0.76 -5.28 8.29
CA LEU A 162 1.56 -4.54 7.34
C LEU A 162 2.40 -3.50 8.08
N GLN A 163 3.68 -3.44 7.73
CA GLN A 163 4.60 -2.38 8.11
C GLN A 163 5.24 -1.84 6.84
N GLY A 164 5.27 -0.53 6.66
CA GLY A 164 5.87 0.08 5.49
C GLY A 164 6.56 1.40 5.76
N THR A 165 7.42 1.78 4.82
CA THR A 165 8.17 3.03 4.79
C THR A 165 7.96 3.73 3.46
N CYS A 166 7.93 5.06 3.52
CA CYS A 166 7.91 5.93 2.35
C CYS A 166 8.76 7.17 2.61
N TRP A 167 9.21 7.82 1.54
CA TRP A 167 9.89 9.10 1.64
C TRP A 167 8.86 10.21 1.48
N LEU A 168 8.73 11.06 2.49
CA LEU A 168 7.72 12.11 2.49
C LEU A 168 8.22 13.32 1.72
N THR A 169 7.29 13.97 1.03
CA THR A 169 7.59 15.24 0.38
C THR A 169 7.58 16.33 1.43
N ARG A 170 8.65 17.12 1.51
CA ARG A 170 8.61 18.36 2.27
C ARG A 170 7.55 19.25 1.67
N LEU A 171 6.48 19.51 2.42
CA LEU A 171 5.58 20.62 2.12
C LEU A 171 6.36 21.89 2.46
N SER A 172 7.11 22.43 1.49
CA SER A 172 7.53 23.84 1.57
C SER A 172 6.24 24.64 1.72
N SER A 173 6.10 25.38 2.81
CA SER A 173 4.95 26.25 3.05
C SER A 173 5.02 27.44 2.08
N ASP A 174 4.75 27.20 0.80
CA ASP A 174 4.37 28.21 -0.16
C ASP A 174 3.15 27.66 -0.90
N GLU A 175 1.98 28.21 -0.58
CA GLU A 175 0.73 27.90 -1.26
C GLU A 175 0.82 28.31 -2.71
N LYS A 176 0.98 27.35 -3.63
CA LYS A 176 0.53 27.48 -5.02
C LYS A 176 -0.15 26.18 -5.45
N ASP A 177 -1.44 26.35 -5.69
CA ASP A 177 -2.35 25.44 -6.34
C ASP A 177 -2.11 25.55 -7.85
N ASP A 178 -1.54 24.52 -8.46
CA ASP A 178 -1.44 24.43 -9.90
C ASP A 178 -1.41 22.99 -10.42
N GLY A 179 -2.55 22.59 -11.01
CA GLY A 179 -2.56 21.80 -12.25
C GLY A 179 -2.95 20.32 -12.12
N MET A 180 -4.24 20.03 -12.25
CA MET A 180 -4.73 18.72 -12.64
C MET A 180 -4.23 18.37 -14.05
N ALA A 181 -3.22 17.50 -14.16
CA ALA A 181 -2.88 16.88 -15.44
C ALA A 181 -3.85 15.71 -15.72
N GLU A 182 -4.84 15.98 -16.58
CA GLU A 182 -5.58 14.95 -17.31
C GLU A 182 -4.62 14.13 -18.17
N PHE A 183 -4.64 12.80 -18.09
CA PHE A 183 -4.02 11.95 -19.10
C PHE A 183 -4.82 10.66 -19.27
N GLU A 184 -5.57 10.67 -20.38
CA GLU A 184 -5.88 9.64 -21.38
C GLU A 184 -5.99 8.18 -20.93
N GLU A 185 -7.18 7.62 -21.19
CA GLU A 185 -7.49 6.20 -21.12
C GLU A 185 -6.93 5.47 -22.35
N ASP A 186 -5.89 4.64 -22.16
CA ASP A 186 -5.52 3.64 -23.17
C ASP A 186 -6.56 2.50 -23.15
N GLU A 187 -7.57 2.61 -24.02
CA GLU A 187 -8.37 1.48 -24.47
C GLU A 187 -7.59 0.68 -25.51
N GLN A 188 -7.20 -0.55 -25.15
CA GLN A 188 -6.91 -1.60 -26.12
C GLN A 188 -7.66 -2.87 -25.72
N ALA A 189 -8.79 -3.09 -26.37
CA ALA A 189 -9.42 -4.39 -26.48
C ALA A 189 -9.75 -4.63 -27.96
N GLY A 190 -8.82 -5.31 -28.64
CA GLY A 190 -9.10 -5.90 -29.93
C GLY A 190 -10.24 -6.91 -29.81
N THR A 191 -11.21 -6.82 -30.71
CA THR A 191 -12.08 -7.94 -31.03
C THR A 191 -12.27 -7.98 -32.53
N THR A 192 -11.66 -8.98 -33.15
CA THR A 192 -11.99 -9.49 -34.48
C THR A 192 -13.47 -9.86 -34.55
N SER A 193 -14.21 -9.34 -35.52
CA SER A 193 -15.19 -10.16 -36.24
C SER A 193 -15.57 -9.55 -37.59
N THR A 194 -15.27 -10.32 -38.61
CA THR A 194 -15.67 -10.24 -40.02
C THR A 194 -17.14 -9.90 -40.20
N ARG A 195 -17.48 -8.95 -41.10
CA ARG A 195 -18.74 -8.98 -41.84
C ARG A 195 -18.69 -8.15 -43.12
N THR A 196 -19.14 -8.78 -44.19
CA THR A 196 -19.14 -8.38 -45.60
C THR A 196 -20.26 -7.38 -45.93
N SER A 197 -19.92 -6.47 -46.85
CA SER A 197 -20.71 -5.80 -47.92
C SER A 197 -22.25 -5.87 -47.93
N SER A 198 -22.92 -4.71 -48.06
CA SER A 198 -23.79 -4.36 -49.23
C SER A 198 -24.52 -3.02 -49.06
N THR A 199 -24.24 -2.09 -50.00
CA THR A 199 -25.13 -1.17 -50.76
C THR A 199 -26.51 -0.73 -50.24
N GLY A 200 -26.84 0.55 -50.49
CA GLY A 200 -28.17 0.95 -50.97
C GLY A 200 -28.74 2.22 -50.35
N GLU A 201 -28.77 3.30 -51.12
CA GLU A 201 -29.35 4.61 -50.82
C GLU A 201 -30.88 4.56 -50.66
N GLU A 202 -31.41 5.40 -49.77
CA GLU A 202 -32.84 5.70 -49.64
C GLU A 202 -33.09 7.11 -50.17
N ILE A 203 -34.05 7.31 -51.10
CA ILE A 203 -34.85 8.55 -51.25
C ILE A 203 -36.14 8.23 -52.05
N CYS A 204 -37.25 8.44 -51.36
CA CYS A 204 -38.52 9.10 -51.70
C CYS A 204 -39.19 8.89 -53.08
N GLU A 205 -40.45 8.44 -53.05
CA GLU A 205 -41.49 8.93 -53.96
C GLU A 205 -42.77 9.28 -53.19
N ALA A 206 -43.27 10.48 -53.50
CA ALA A 206 -44.64 10.96 -53.38
C ALA A 206 -44.88 11.81 -54.66
N PRO A 207 -46.10 12.24 -55.04
CA PRO A 207 -47.43 11.95 -54.50
C PRO A 207 -48.46 11.62 -55.61
N ILE A 208 -49.71 11.60 -55.18
CA ILE A 208 -50.98 11.29 -55.84
C ILE A 208 -51.35 12.25 -56.99
N SER A 209 -51.85 11.62 -58.06
CA SER A 209 -52.82 11.99 -59.09
C SER A 209 -53.14 13.46 -59.44
N LEU A 210 -52.90 13.72 -60.73
CA LEU A 210 -53.56 14.62 -61.72
C LEU A 210 -53.45 16.14 -61.52
#